data_AF-A0A947G116-F1
#
_entry.id   AF-A0A947G116-F1
#
_cell.length_a   1.000
_cell.length_b   1.000
_cell.length_c   1.000
_cell.angle_alpha   90.00
_cell.angle_beta   90.00
_cell.angle_gamma   90.00
#
_symmetry.space_group_name_H-M   'P 1'
#
loop_
_entity.id
_entity.type
_entity.pdbx_description
1 polymer ?
#
loop_
_entity_poly.entity_id
_entity_poly.type
_entity_poly.pdbx_seq_one_letter_code
_entity_poly.pdbx_strand_id
1 'polypeptide(L)'
;MRWLGDAAYLGGAILTSPVWLPRMLVTGKIRTDWPARFGRGDTIVATDRPRILLHAVSVGEVNAIRALVRALDERGIDVVIATTTDTGTDRARAIFGGRHPVVRYPFDFSGAVARFLDRVRPDAVGLVELEVWP
;
A
#
# COMPACT_ATOMS: atom_id res chain seq x y z
N MET A 1 -18.93 -5.36 -14.97
CA MET A 1 -17.71 -5.29 -15.81
C MET A 1 -16.39 -5.48 -15.05
N ARG A 2 -16.33 -5.31 -13.71
CA ARG A 2 -15.10 -5.52 -12.90
C ARG A 2 -14.47 -6.92 -13.01
N TRP A 3 -15.30 -7.94 -13.17
CA TRP A 3 -14.88 -9.35 -13.29
C TRP A 3 -14.03 -9.64 -14.55
N LEU A 4 -14.20 -8.88 -15.64
CA LEU A 4 -13.36 -9.02 -16.84
C LEU A 4 -11.93 -8.52 -16.57
N GLY A 5 -11.80 -7.40 -15.84
CA GLY A 5 -10.50 -6.87 -15.42
C GLY A 5 -9.78 -7.83 -14.48
N ASP A 6 -10.49 -8.35 -13.46
CA ASP A 6 -9.94 -9.32 -12.52
C ASP A 6 -9.52 -10.63 -13.24
N ALA A 7 -10.29 -11.09 -14.23
CA ALA A 7 -9.96 -12.28 -15.03
C ALA A 7 -8.74 -12.05 -15.93
N ALA A 8 -8.63 -10.90 -16.58
CA ALA A 8 -7.46 -10.54 -17.39
C ALA A 8 -6.20 -10.42 -16.52
N TYR A 9 -6.32 -9.82 -15.33
CA TYR A 9 -5.22 -9.70 -14.36
C TYR A 9 -4.76 -11.09 -13.88
N LEU A 10 -5.69 -11.98 -13.54
CA LEU A 10 -5.36 -13.36 -13.16
C LEU A 10 -4.71 -14.13 -14.31
N GLY A 11 -5.23 -13.99 -15.53
CA GLY A 11 -4.65 -14.60 -16.73
C GLY A 11 -3.21 -14.15 -16.96
N GLY A 12 -2.93 -12.85 -16.84
CA GLY A 12 -1.58 -12.30 -16.94
C GLY A 12 -0.65 -12.80 -15.83
N ALA A 13 -1.13 -12.87 -14.58
CA ALA A 13 -0.36 -13.42 -13.47
C ALA A 13 0.02 -14.89 -13.69
N ILE A 14 -0.94 -15.73 -14.14
CA ILE A 14 -0.69 -17.15 -14.45
C ILE A 14 0.31 -17.28 -15.59
N LEU A 15 0.09 -16.55 -16.69
CA LEU A 15 0.93 -16.62 -17.89
C LEU A 15 2.39 -16.23 -17.58
N THR A 16 2.59 -15.24 -16.72
CA THR A 16 3.94 -14.76 -16.35
C THR A 16 4.56 -15.54 -15.19
N SER A 17 3.79 -16.33 -14.45
CA SER A 17 4.24 -17.05 -13.24
C SER A 17 5.49 -17.91 -13.43
N PRO A 18 5.74 -18.59 -14.58
CA PRO A 18 6.97 -19.35 -14.76
C PRO A 18 8.25 -18.49 -14.69
N VAL A 19 8.15 -17.17 -14.94
CA VAL A 19 9.31 -16.25 -14.96
C VAL A 19 9.65 -15.71 -13.57
N TRP A 20 8.63 -15.39 -12.76
CA TRP A 20 8.83 -14.73 -11.46
C TRP A 20 8.65 -15.67 -10.26
N LEU A 21 7.83 -16.72 -10.37
CA LEU A 21 7.57 -17.64 -9.25
C LEU A 21 8.82 -18.39 -8.78
N PRO A 22 9.68 -18.95 -9.66
CA PRO A 22 10.92 -19.60 -9.21
C PRO A 22 11.83 -18.61 -8.46
N ARG A 23 11.93 -17.37 -8.94
CA ARG A 23 12.69 -16.31 -8.28
C ARG A 23 12.10 -15.96 -6.92
N MET A 24 10.77 -15.89 -6.78
CA MET A 24 10.12 -15.63 -5.49
C MET A 24 10.32 -16.76 -4.47
N LEU A 25 10.35 -18.01 -4.93
CA LEU A 25 10.64 -19.17 -4.07
C LEU A 25 12.09 -19.13 -3.57
N VAL A 26 13.06 -18.91 -4.47
CA VAL A 26 14.48 -18.86 -4.12
C VAL A 26 14.81 -17.66 -3.22
N THR A 27 14.23 -16.49 -3.50
CA THR A 27 14.47 -15.27 -2.70
C THR A 27 13.66 -15.22 -1.40
N GLY A 28 12.78 -16.20 -1.17
CA GLY A 28 11.90 -16.22 0.00
C GLY A 28 10.78 -15.18 -0.02
N LYS A 29 10.67 -14.36 -1.08
CA LYS A 29 9.62 -13.32 -1.25
C LYS A 29 8.19 -13.89 -1.26
N ILE A 30 8.03 -15.20 -1.38
CA ILE A 30 6.75 -15.87 -1.20
C ILE A 30 6.23 -15.76 0.26
N ARG A 31 7.12 -15.54 1.23
CA ARG A 31 6.79 -15.30 2.64
C ARG A 31 6.42 -13.83 2.85
N THR A 32 5.29 -13.43 2.29
CA THR A 32 4.72 -12.09 2.47
C THR A 32 3.41 -12.16 3.25
N ASP A 33 2.90 -11.00 3.67
CA ASP A 33 1.59 -10.84 4.30
C ASP A 33 0.46 -11.04 3.27
N TRP A 34 0.17 -12.30 2.97
CA TRP A 34 -0.88 -12.69 2.03
C TRP A 34 -2.27 -12.14 2.38
N PRO A 35 -2.73 -12.15 3.65
CA PRO A 35 -3.97 -11.49 4.02
C PRO A 35 -4.02 -10.03 3.55
N ALA A 36 -2.97 -9.24 3.83
CA ALA A 36 -2.92 -7.84 3.41
C ALA A 36 -2.86 -7.68 1.89
N ARG A 37 -2.19 -8.60 1.17
CA ARG A 37 -2.21 -8.63 -0.32
C ARG A 37 -3.60 -8.81 -0.90
N PHE A 38 -4.53 -9.41 -0.17
CA PHE A 38 -5.94 -9.52 -0.56
C PHE A 38 -6.84 -8.49 0.14
N GLY A 39 -6.25 -7.42 0.68
CA GLY A 39 -6.97 -6.32 1.33
C GLY A 39 -7.55 -6.68 2.69
N ARG A 40 -7.12 -7.78 3.31
CA ARG A 40 -7.55 -8.21 4.66
C ARG A 40 -6.59 -7.67 5.72
N GLY A 41 -7.09 -7.43 6.92
CA GLY A 41 -6.33 -6.94 8.06
C GLY A 41 -7.25 -6.18 9.02
N ASP A 42 -6.67 -5.56 10.04
CA ASP A 42 -7.44 -4.84 11.06
C ASP A 42 -7.97 -3.50 10.53
N THR A 43 -9.23 -3.19 10.83
CA THR A 43 -9.81 -1.88 10.51
C THR A 43 -9.07 -0.78 11.24
N ILE A 44 -8.70 0.28 10.51
CA ILE A 44 -8.08 1.45 11.12
C ILE A 44 -9.18 2.26 11.80
N VAL A 45 -9.08 2.40 13.12
CA VAL A 45 -10.03 3.14 13.96
C VAL A 45 -10.32 4.50 13.32
N ALA A 46 -11.59 4.81 13.11
CA ALA A 46 -11.99 6.10 12.54
C ALA A 46 -11.69 7.23 13.52
N THR A 47 -11.32 8.38 12.98
CA THR A 47 -11.13 9.63 13.73
C THR A 47 -12.09 10.70 13.20
N ASP A 48 -12.36 11.75 13.98
CA ASP A 48 -13.13 12.91 13.52
C ASP A 48 -12.34 13.83 12.56
N ARG A 49 -11.08 13.47 12.27
CA ARG A 49 -10.18 14.19 11.36
C ARG A 49 -10.28 13.64 9.94
N PRO A 50 -10.13 14.49 8.91
CA PRO A 50 -9.95 14.02 7.54
C PRO A 50 -8.75 13.07 7.45
N ARG A 51 -8.90 11.97 6.72
CA ARG A 51 -7.88 10.94 6.55
C ARG A 51 -7.32 10.93 5.14
N ILE A 52 -6.00 11.03 5.02
CA ILE A 52 -5.28 10.86 3.75
C ILE A 52 -4.49 9.56 3.76
N LEU A 53 -4.71 8.74 2.73
CA LEU A 53 -3.89 7.58 2.43
C LEU A 53 -2.74 7.98 1.48
N LEU A 54 -1.50 7.93 1.95
CA LEU A 54 -0.33 8.14 1.09
C LEU A 54 0.22 6.80 0.61
N HIS A 55 0.23 6.59 -0.70
CA HIS A 55 0.76 5.40 -1.33
C HIS A 55 2.17 5.62 -1.85
N ALA A 56 3.16 5.02 -1.19
CA ALA A 56 4.57 5.05 -1.56
C ALA A 56 5.05 3.61 -1.86
N VAL A 57 5.31 3.31 -3.12
CA VAL A 57 5.70 1.99 -3.62
C VAL A 57 7.17 1.66 -3.35
N SER A 58 8.04 2.67 -3.21
CA SER A 58 9.48 2.50 -3.03
C SER A 58 10.03 3.05 -1.71
N VAL A 59 11.22 2.57 -1.34
CA VAL A 59 11.98 3.10 -0.18
C VAL A 59 12.32 4.58 -0.37
N GLY A 60 12.59 5.01 -1.59
CA GLY A 60 12.86 6.42 -1.92
C GLY A 60 11.64 7.30 -1.63
N GLU A 61 10.48 6.92 -2.13
CA GLU A 61 9.20 7.63 -1.90
C GLU A 61 8.82 7.68 -0.43
N VAL A 62 8.99 6.58 0.30
CA VAL A 62 8.73 6.54 1.75
C VAL A 62 9.58 7.57 2.50
N ASN A 63 10.83 7.81 2.08
CA ASN A 63 11.64 8.87 2.68
C ASN A 63 11.20 10.27 2.22
N ALA A 64 10.80 10.42 0.96
CA ALA A 64 10.37 11.71 0.40
C ALA A 64 9.12 12.28 1.08
N ILE A 65 8.17 11.41 1.47
CA ILE A 65 6.93 11.88 2.10
C ILE A 65 7.07 12.35 3.55
N ARG A 66 8.25 12.26 4.19
CA ARG A 66 8.42 12.65 5.61
C ARG A 66 7.98 14.09 5.89
N ALA A 67 8.39 15.02 5.03
CA ALA A 67 8.04 16.44 5.18
C ALA A 67 6.54 16.66 4.94
N LEU A 68 5.96 15.96 3.97
CA LEU A 68 4.52 16.00 3.69
C LEU A 68 3.70 15.47 4.87
N VAL A 69 4.05 14.31 5.42
CA VAL A 69 3.37 13.73 6.59
C VAL A 69 3.37 14.71 7.76
N ARG A 70 4.53 15.33 8.04
CA ARG A 70 4.63 16.35 9.09
C ARG A 70 3.70 17.55 8.82
N ALA A 71 3.66 18.06 7.59
CA ALA A 71 2.80 19.19 7.24
C ALA A 71 1.30 18.85 7.33
N LEU A 72 0.92 17.60 7.06
CA LEU A 72 -0.44 17.10 7.23
C LEU A 72 -0.80 16.96 8.73
N ASP A 73 0.12 16.45 9.55
CA ASP A 73 -0.05 16.39 11.01
C ASP A 73 -0.31 17.76 11.62
N GLU A 74 0.47 18.78 11.21
CA GLU A 74 0.33 20.17 11.66
C GLU A 74 -1.04 20.77 11.28
N ARG A 75 -1.70 20.23 10.24
CA ARG A 75 -3.05 20.60 9.82
C ARG A 75 -4.14 19.76 10.48
N GLY A 76 -3.77 18.85 11.38
CA GLY A 76 -4.71 17.95 12.06
C GLY A 76 -5.33 16.91 11.13
N ILE A 77 -4.64 16.53 10.06
CA ILE A 77 -5.06 15.47 9.14
C ILE A 77 -4.52 14.13 9.65
N ASP A 78 -5.38 13.11 9.66
CA ASP A 78 -4.94 11.74 9.97
C ASP A 78 -4.28 11.10 8.73
N VAL A 79 -3.11 10.51 8.91
CA VAL A 79 -2.29 10.01 7.80
C VAL A 79 -2.09 8.51 7.94
N VAL A 80 -2.40 7.78 6.87
CA VAL A 80 -2.13 6.36 6.72
C VAL A 80 -1.11 6.16 5.60
N ILE A 81 -0.07 5.38 5.85
CA ILE A 81 0.97 5.10 4.87
C ILE A 81 0.75 3.71 4.28
N ALA A 82 0.56 3.62 2.97
CA ALA A 82 0.47 2.36 2.22
C ALA A 82 1.71 2.11 1.39
N THR A 83 2.27 0.91 1.48
CA THR A 83 3.42 0.49 0.67
C THR A 83 3.19 -0.85 -0.01
N THR A 84 3.84 -1.09 -1.14
CA THR A 84 3.66 -2.33 -1.92
C THR A 84 4.72 -3.38 -1.63
N THR A 85 5.95 -3.00 -1.32
CA THR A 85 7.06 -3.95 -1.14
C THR A 85 7.29 -4.25 0.34
N ASP A 86 7.82 -5.43 0.67
CA ASP A 86 8.15 -5.78 2.07
C ASP A 86 9.21 -4.81 2.62
N THR A 87 10.25 -4.51 1.84
CA THR A 87 11.28 -3.51 2.19
C THR A 87 10.71 -2.10 2.36
N GLY A 88 9.76 -1.69 1.50
CA GLY A 88 9.03 -0.45 1.65
C GLY A 88 8.20 -0.42 2.94
N THR A 89 7.53 -1.53 3.28
CA THR A 89 6.73 -1.63 4.51
C THR A 89 7.62 -1.53 5.75
N ASP A 90 8.73 -2.26 5.78
CA ASP A 90 9.65 -2.25 6.92
C ASP A 90 10.26 -0.86 7.10
N ARG A 91 10.63 -0.20 5.99
CA ARG A 91 11.09 1.18 6.04
C ARG A 91 10.01 2.12 6.55
N ALA A 92 8.79 2.03 6.04
CA ALA A 92 7.70 2.89 6.47
C ALA A 92 7.37 2.67 7.95
N ARG A 93 7.36 1.43 8.45
CA ARG A 93 7.19 1.11 9.88
C ARG A 93 8.30 1.72 10.73
N ALA A 94 9.55 1.63 10.29
CA ALA A 94 10.68 2.21 11.01
C ALA A 94 10.60 3.75 11.13
N ILE A 95 9.94 4.41 10.17
CA ILE A 95 9.82 5.88 10.16
C ILE A 95 8.55 6.35 10.86
N PHE A 96 7.43 5.74 10.52
CA PHE A 96 6.09 6.25 10.83
C PHE A 96 5.33 5.37 11.82
N GLY A 97 5.73 4.10 12.00
CA GLY A 97 4.95 3.10 12.74
C GLY A 97 4.70 3.41 14.22
N GLY A 98 5.46 4.33 14.81
CA GLY A 98 5.21 4.81 16.17
C GLY A 98 4.09 5.85 16.29
N ARG A 99 3.64 6.44 15.16
CA ARG A 99 2.65 7.54 15.16
C ARG A 99 1.54 7.37 14.12
N HIS A 100 1.78 6.63 13.05
CA HIS A 100 0.85 6.46 11.94
C HIS A 100 0.69 4.98 11.59
N PRO A 101 -0.53 4.56 11.20
CA PRO A 101 -0.74 3.23 10.64
C PRO A 101 0.07 3.05 9.35
N VAL A 102 0.81 1.93 9.29
CA VAL A 102 1.52 1.50 8.09
C VAL A 102 0.88 0.21 7.59
N VAL A 103 0.31 0.27 6.40
CA VAL A 103 -0.42 -0.83 5.77
C VAL A 103 0.23 -1.26 4.46
N ARG A 104 -0.03 -2.50 4.07
CA ARG A 104 0.36 -3.01 2.77
C ARG A 104 -0.74 -2.77 1.75
N TYR A 105 -0.36 -2.26 0.58
CA TYR A 105 -1.28 -2.11 -0.54
C TYR A 105 -1.61 -3.49 -1.13
N PRO A 106 -2.89 -3.78 -1.43
CA PRO A 106 -3.31 -5.08 -1.96
C PRO A 106 -2.88 -5.26 -3.41
N PHE A 107 -3.08 -6.45 -3.96
CA PHE A 107 -3.10 -6.65 -5.41
C PHE A 107 -4.33 -5.97 -6.03
N ASP A 108 -4.23 -5.65 -7.31
CA ASP A 108 -5.23 -4.88 -8.06
C ASP A 108 -6.50 -5.67 -8.43
N PHE A 109 -6.83 -6.70 -7.65
CA PHE A 109 -8.15 -7.33 -7.73
C PHE A 109 -9.19 -6.38 -7.16
N SER A 110 -10.27 -6.17 -7.90
CA SER A 110 -11.36 -5.24 -7.53
C SER A 110 -11.87 -5.49 -6.10
N GLY A 111 -12.03 -6.76 -5.71
CA GLY A 111 -12.47 -7.12 -4.35
C GLY A 111 -11.41 -6.91 -3.27
N ALA A 112 -10.11 -7.01 -3.60
CA ALA A 112 -9.03 -6.75 -2.65
C ALA A 112 -8.87 -5.26 -2.39
N VAL A 113 -8.89 -4.45 -3.45
CA VAL A 113 -8.86 -2.98 -3.35
C VAL A 113 -10.09 -2.45 -2.61
N ALA A 114 -11.29 -2.96 -2.89
CA ALA A 114 -12.50 -2.58 -2.17
C ALA A 114 -12.38 -2.83 -0.66
N ARG A 115 -12.04 -4.07 -0.25
CA ARG A 115 -11.83 -4.40 1.17
C ARG A 115 -10.76 -3.53 1.83
N PHE A 116 -9.68 -3.26 1.11
CA PHE A 116 -8.60 -2.41 1.61
C PHE A 116 -9.09 -0.98 1.86
N LEU A 117 -9.79 -0.37 0.91
CA LEU A 117 -10.34 0.98 1.06
C LEU A 117 -11.43 1.04 2.14
N ASP A 118 -12.29 0.02 2.25
CA ASP A 118 -13.30 -0.08 3.30
C ASP A 118 -12.67 -0.15 4.71
N ARG A 119 -11.50 -0.79 4.81
CA ARG A 119 -10.74 -0.93 6.05
C ARG A 119 -9.99 0.34 6.45
N VAL A 120 -9.45 1.06 5.46
CA VAL A 120 -8.67 2.28 5.67
C VAL A 120 -9.58 3.51 5.82
N ARG A 121 -10.69 3.55 5.09
CA ARG A 121 -11.63 4.67 4.98
C ARG A 121 -10.96 6.03 4.76
N PRO A 122 -10.17 6.21 3.69
CA PRO A 122 -9.57 7.51 3.39
C PRO A 122 -10.59 8.47 2.78
N ASP A 123 -10.45 9.75 3.08
CA ASP A 123 -11.16 10.84 2.39
C ASP A 123 -10.44 11.23 1.08
N ALA A 124 -9.12 11.02 1.02
CA ALA A 124 -8.33 11.20 -0.19
C ALA A 124 -7.17 10.20 -0.26
N VAL A 125 -6.74 9.88 -1.48
CA VAL A 125 -5.56 9.05 -1.76
C VAL A 125 -4.51 9.89 -2.48
N GLY A 126 -3.33 10.02 -1.88
CA GLY A 126 -2.15 10.61 -2.50
C GLY A 126 -1.25 9.52 -3.06
N LEU A 127 -1.12 9.45 -4.37
CA LEU A 127 -0.17 8.58 -5.04
C LEU A 127 1.18 9.28 -5.11
N VAL A 128 2.22 8.66 -4.56
CA VAL A 128 3.55 9.25 -4.52
C VAL A 128 4.32 8.72 -5.73
N GLU A 129 4.22 9.44 -6.84
CA GLU A 129 5.12 9.22 -7.98
C GLU A 129 6.31 10.17 -7.85
N LEU A 130 7.49 9.58 -7.79
CA LEU A 130 8.72 10.34 -7.64
C LEU A 130 9.26 10.66 -9.04
N GLU A 131 8.71 11.69 -9.67
CA GLU A 131 9.46 12.42 -10.68
C GLU A 131 10.12 13.61 -9.97
N VAL A 132 11.40 13.47 -9.62
CA VAL A 132 12.19 14.60 -9.11
C VAL A 132 12.28 15.63 -10.23
N TRP A 133 11.37 16.59 -10.22
CA TRP A 133 11.48 17.79 -11.01
C TRP A 133 12.20 18.85 -10.16
N PRO A 134 13.34 19.41 -10.61
CA PRO A 134 13.94 20.58 -9.98
C PRO A 134 13.01 21.81 -10.06
#